data_AF-A0A4Q9KDP6-F1
#
_entry.id   AF-A0A4Q9KDP6-F1
#
_cell.length_a   1.000
_cell.length_b   1.000
_cell.length_c   1.000
_cell.angle_alpha   90.00
_cell.angle_beta   90.00
_cell.angle_gamma   90.00
#
_symmetry.space_group_name_H-M   'P 1'
#
loop_
_entity.id
_entity.type
_entity.pdbx_description
1 polymer ?
#
loop_
_entity_poly.entity_id
_entity_poly.type
_entity_poly.pdbx_seq_one_letter_code
_entity_poly.pdbx_strand_id
1 'polypeptide(L)'
;MTRVGLSHTLTALNAEWAQLQHSSRPPAWGFSPGATLGEVLASVRDDPDAVLGGLLGRQHAGDALAGRLVVQAMLPKLVLMAARDAEASLDEYLAAFWVRVATYPLARRPGRIAANLALDTLKSVKAARPRAVIALPRVPVPDPLADATTVLDAGVRLGVIDALTRRTLEVVYVGGRTSRDAAAVLGTSPDAVRWRCSKGVRALRAVAGQLVEQLAG
;
A
#
# COMPACT_ATOMS: atom_id res chain seq x y z
N MET A 1 -15.89 13.84 -9.83
CA MET A 1 -15.83 14.37 -8.45
C MET A 1 -15.56 15.87 -8.48
N THR A 2 -16.49 16.66 -7.98
CA THR A 2 -16.40 18.12 -7.93
C THR A 2 -15.32 18.54 -6.93
N ARG A 3 -14.48 19.52 -7.29
CA ARG A 3 -13.41 20.14 -6.46
C ARG A 3 -13.87 20.66 -5.08
N VAL A 4 -15.16 20.60 -4.78
CA VAL A 4 -15.82 21.14 -3.58
C VAL A 4 -15.45 20.37 -2.31
N GLY A 5 -15.41 19.03 -2.34
CA GLY A 5 -15.08 18.21 -1.15
C GLY A 5 -13.62 18.32 -0.71
N LEU A 6 -12.70 18.47 -1.68
CA LEU A 6 -11.31 18.84 -1.40
C LEU A 6 -11.21 20.20 -0.70
N SER A 7 -12.10 21.14 -1.01
CA SER A 7 -12.00 22.52 -0.54
C SER A 7 -12.43 22.68 0.92
N HIS A 8 -13.57 22.14 1.33
CA HIS A 8 -14.12 22.41 2.67
C HIS A 8 -13.29 21.79 3.80
N THR A 9 -13.05 20.48 3.77
CA THR A 9 -12.28 19.78 4.81
C THR A 9 -10.83 20.26 4.87
N LEU A 10 -10.20 20.50 3.72
CA LEU A 10 -8.86 21.08 3.66
C LEU A 10 -8.82 22.49 4.25
N THR A 11 -9.83 23.33 3.96
CA THR A 11 -9.93 24.68 4.53
C THR A 11 -10.04 24.61 6.04
N ALA A 12 -10.91 23.74 6.58
CA ALA A 12 -11.07 23.57 8.02
C ALA A 12 -9.76 23.10 8.69
N LEU A 13 -9.10 22.09 8.13
CA LEU A 13 -7.81 21.58 8.66
C LEU A 13 -6.71 22.65 8.61
N ASN A 14 -6.65 23.46 7.56
CA ASN A 14 -5.67 24.54 7.45
C ASN A 14 -5.98 25.71 8.39
N ALA A 15 -7.27 26.05 8.58
CA ALA A 15 -7.68 27.09 9.52
C ALA A 15 -7.36 26.71 10.97
N GLU A 16 -7.66 25.47 11.35
CA GLU A 16 -7.25 24.90 12.64
C GLU A 16 -5.72 24.90 12.78
N TRP A 17 -5.00 24.45 11.76
CA TRP A 17 -3.54 24.41 11.78
C TRP A 17 -2.91 25.80 11.95
N ALA A 18 -3.50 26.84 11.35
CA ALA A 18 -3.01 28.21 11.48
C ALA A 18 -2.92 28.67 12.95
N GLN A 19 -3.83 28.16 13.80
CA GLN A 19 -3.83 28.39 15.23
C GLN A 19 -2.86 27.43 15.95
N LEU A 20 -2.98 26.12 15.69
CA LEU A 20 -2.21 25.09 16.38
C LEU A 20 -0.70 25.23 16.19
N GLN A 21 -0.22 25.67 15.03
CA GLN A 21 1.21 25.71 14.75
C GLN A 21 2.02 26.57 15.73
N HIS A 22 1.38 27.56 16.37
CA HIS A 22 2.01 28.46 17.35
C HIS A 22 1.92 27.93 18.79
N SER A 23 1.11 26.90 19.03
CA SER A 23 0.99 26.28 20.35
C SER A 23 2.27 25.55 20.73
N SER A 24 2.62 25.62 22.02
CA SER A 24 3.71 24.81 22.56
C SER A 24 3.35 23.33 22.45
N ARG A 25 4.32 22.51 22.05
CA ARG A 25 4.17 21.06 22.10
C ARG A 25 4.00 20.57 23.56
N PRO A 26 3.42 19.39 23.77
CA PRO A 26 3.51 18.71 25.05
C PRO A 26 4.98 18.43 25.46
N PRO A 27 5.38 18.67 26.72
CA PRO A 27 6.75 18.43 27.19
C PRO A 27 7.22 16.99 26.96
N ALA A 28 6.29 16.04 27.08
CA ALA A 28 6.53 14.61 26.94
C ALA A 28 7.11 14.22 25.57
N TRP A 29 6.98 15.03 24.52
CA TRP A 29 7.39 14.65 23.16
C TRP A 29 8.91 14.64 22.91
N GLY A 30 9.73 15.12 23.85
CA GLY A 30 11.19 14.98 23.75
C GLY A 30 11.90 15.91 22.76
N PHE A 31 11.24 16.97 22.27
CA PHE A 31 11.92 18.04 21.51
C PHE A 31 12.52 19.09 22.48
N SER A 32 13.10 20.18 21.96
CA SER A 32 13.60 21.28 22.78
C SER A 32 12.48 21.95 23.59
N PRO A 33 12.72 22.36 24.85
CA PRO A 33 11.75 23.13 25.64
C PRO A 33 11.30 24.38 24.88
N GLY A 34 10.01 24.69 24.92
CA GLY A 34 9.44 25.84 24.21
C GLY A 34 9.18 25.64 22.72
N ALA A 35 9.59 24.51 22.12
CA ALA A 35 9.31 24.25 20.71
C ALA A 35 7.81 24.25 20.41
N THR A 36 7.44 24.87 19.29
CA THR A 36 6.07 24.93 18.80
C THR A 36 5.69 23.69 18.01
N LEU A 37 4.40 23.44 17.83
CA LEU A 37 3.92 22.37 16.95
C LEU A 37 4.39 22.58 15.50
N GLY A 38 4.52 23.83 15.05
CA GLY A 38 5.06 24.17 13.73
C GLY A 38 6.51 23.73 13.56
N GLU A 39 7.35 23.94 14.57
CA GLU A 39 8.76 23.49 14.57
C GLU A 39 8.85 21.96 14.61
N VAL A 40 8.01 21.29 15.40
CA VAL A 40 7.90 19.82 15.37
C VAL A 40 7.52 19.34 13.97
N LEU A 41 6.53 19.96 13.33
CA LEU A 41 6.13 19.60 11.97
C LEU A 41 7.26 19.84 10.96
N ALA A 42 7.99 20.95 11.08
CA ALA A 42 9.11 21.27 10.20
C ALA A 42 10.21 20.20 10.27
N SER A 43 10.49 19.67 11.47
CA SER A 43 11.51 18.62 11.69
C SER A 43 11.20 17.29 11.00
N VAL A 44 9.94 17.03 10.62
CA VAL A 44 9.56 15.84 9.83
C VAL A 44 10.31 15.80 8.50
N ARG A 45 10.67 16.95 7.92
CA ARG A 45 11.42 16.97 6.66
C ARG A 45 12.86 16.50 6.82
N ASP A 46 13.44 16.77 7.99
CA ASP A 46 14.85 16.47 8.27
C ASP A 46 15.03 15.01 8.69
N ASP A 47 14.12 14.49 9.51
CA ASP A 47 14.09 13.08 9.92
C ASP A 47 12.66 12.52 9.98
N PRO A 48 12.08 12.14 8.83
CA PRO A 48 10.67 11.76 8.76
C PRO A 48 10.36 10.50 9.55
N ASP A 49 11.24 9.51 9.55
CA ASP A 49 10.96 8.23 10.21
C ASP A 49 11.09 8.37 11.74
N ALA A 50 12.10 9.08 12.25
CA ALA A 50 12.23 9.28 13.70
C ALA A 50 11.07 10.13 14.25
N VAL A 51 10.76 11.25 13.58
CA VAL A 51 9.72 12.17 14.05
C VAL A 51 8.33 11.55 13.94
N LEU A 52 7.97 11.00 12.78
CA LEU A 52 6.66 10.34 12.62
C LEU A 52 6.55 9.10 13.50
N GLY A 53 7.63 8.35 13.69
CA GLY A 53 7.67 7.20 14.60
C GLY A 53 7.40 7.62 16.05
N GLY A 54 8.04 8.69 16.52
CA GLY A 54 7.80 9.27 17.84
C GLY A 54 6.35 9.71 18.03
N LEU A 55 5.79 10.45 17.06
CA LEU A 55 4.39 10.90 17.10
C LEU A 55 3.40 9.74 17.08
N LEU A 56 3.65 8.71 16.29
CA LEU A 56 2.81 7.50 16.27
C LEU A 56 2.85 6.76 17.61
N GLY A 57 4.03 6.64 18.23
CA GLY A 57 4.16 6.07 19.57
C GLY A 57 3.35 6.84 20.62
N ARG A 58 3.32 8.19 20.54
CA ARG A 58 2.52 9.04 21.43
C ARG A 58 1.02 8.88 21.18
N GLN A 59 0.60 8.84 19.91
CA GLN A 59 -0.77 8.56 19.53
C GLN A 59 -1.25 7.21 20.10
N HIS A 60 -0.43 6.16 20.02
CA HIS A 60 -0.77 4.85 20.60
C HIS A 60 -0.83 4.86 22.12
N ALA A 61 -0.14 5.81 22.77
CA ALA A 61 -0.27 6.08 24.20
C ALA A 61 -1.47 7.00 24.56
N GLY A 62 -2.31 7.37 23.60
CA GLY A 62 -3.53 8.16 23.81
C GLY A 62 -3.40 9.66 23.53
N ASP A 63 -2.25 10.12 23.03
CA ASP A 63 -2.05 11.53 22.69
C ASP A 63 -2.62 11.87 21.31
N ALA A 64 -3.88 12.29 21.27
CA ALA A 64 -4.60 12.64 20.04
C ALA A 64 -3.92 13.77 19.23
N LEU A 65 -3.21 14.69 19.90
CA LEU A 65 -2.52 15.79 19.23
C LEU A 65 -1.34 15.29 18.40
N ALA A 66 -0.66 14.23 18.85
CA ALA A 66 0.41 13.60 18.08
C ALA A 66 -0.13 12.96 16.79
N GLY A 67 -1.28 12.27 16.85
CA GLY A 67 -1.97 11.75 15.68
C GLY A 67 -2.39 12.86 14.71
N ARG A 68 -2.90 13.98 15.25
CA ARG A 68 -3.28 15.16 14.45
C ARG A 68 -2.10 15.79 13.70
N LEU A 69 -0.90 15.81 14.30
CA LEU A 69 0.32 16.27 13.62
C LEU A 69 0.75 15.33 12.48
N VAL A 70 0.62 14.01 12.67
CA VAL A 70 0.88 13.04 11.60
C VAL A 70 -0.06 13.27 10.41
N VAL A 71 -1.34 13.56 10.67
CA VAL A 71 -2.30 13.97 9.63
C VAL A 71 -1.85 15.24 8.94
N GLN A 72 -1.43 16.27 9.69
CA GLN A 72 -0.96 17.52 9.11
C GLN A 72 0.26 17.32 8.20
N ALA A 73 1.24 16.53 8.65
CA ALA A 73 2.45 16.23 7.90
C ALA A 73 2.15 15.54 6.56
N MET A 74 1.14 14.67 6.55
CA MET A 74 0.76 13.87 5.40
C MET A 74 -0.31 14.51 4.52
N LEU A 75 -0.94 15.61 4.97
CA LEU A 75 -2.05 16.28 4.30
C LEU A 75 -1.75 16.65 2.83
N PRO A 76 -0.58 17.25 2.47
CA PRO A 76 -0.28 17.56 1.07
C PRO A 76 -0.28 16.31 0.18
N LYS A 77 0.20 15.18 0.72
CA LYS A 77 0.24 13.92 -0.02
C LYS A 77 -1.15 13.32 -0.21
N LEU A 78 -2.01 13.40 0.82
CA LEU A 78 -3.40 12.96 0.74
C LEU A 78 -4.21 13.78 -0.27
N VAL A 79 -3.99 15.10 -0.31
CA VAL A 79 -4.59 15.99 -1.32
C VAL A 79 -4.17 15.56 -2.74
N LEU A 80 -2.88 15.29 -2.97
CA LEU A 80 -2.39 14.82 -4.27
C LEU A 80 -2.95 13.45 -4.66
N MET A 81 -3.16 12.56 -3.69
CA MET A 81 -3.76 11.25 -3.92
C MET A 81 -5.24 11.39 -4.30
N ALA A 82 -6.01 12.14 -3.53
CA ALA A 82 -7.42 12.40 -3.79
C ALA A 82 -7.64 13.17 -5.11
N ALA A 83 -6.78 14.15 -5.44
CA ALA A 83 -6.88 14.91 -6.69
C ALA A 83 -6.64 14.03 -7.95
N ARG A 84 -5.93 12.91 -7.80
CA ARG A 84 -5.68 11.93 -8.88
C ARG A 84 -6.72 10.82 -8.92
N ASP A 85 -7.69 10.86 -8.02
CA ASP A 85 -8.66 9.81 -7.82
C ASP A 85 -10.06 10.29 -8.21
N ALA A 86 -10.57 9.77 -9.32
CA ALA A 86 -11.89 10.16 -9.83
C ALA A 86 -13.05 9.55 -9.03
N GLU A 87 -12.77 8.59 -8.16
CA GLU A 87 -13.76 7.76 -7.46
C GLU A 87 -13.75 7.92 -5.94
N ALA A 88 -12.74 8.58 -5.35
CA ALA A 88 -12.65 8.77 -3.91
C ALA A 88 -12.22 10.20 -3.51
N SER A 89 -12.85 10.69 -2.45
CA SER A 89 -12.74 12.06 -1.92
C SER A 89 -11.59 12.19 -0.92
N LEU A 90 -11.19 13.44 -0.66
CA LEU A 90 -10.22 13.72 0.40
C LEU A 90 -10.71 13.20 1.75
N ASP A 91 -12.01 13.30 2.04
CA ASP A 91 -12.60 12.83 3.30
C ASP A 91 -12.44 11.32 3.45
N GLU A 92 -12.66 10.55 2.38
CA GLU A 92 -12.42 9.09 2.38
C GLU A 92 -10.94 8.76 2.56
N TYR A 93 -10.04 9.52 1.92
CA TYR A 93 -8.59 9.37 2.13
C TYR A 93 -8.18 9.71 3.56
N LEU A 94 -8.74 10.78 4.15
CA LEU A 94 -8.47 11.19 5.53
C LEU A 94 -9.01 10.17 6.53
N ALA A 95 -10.22 9.67 6.33
CA ALA A 95 -10.82 8.64 7.17
C ALA A 95 -9.98 7.34 7.13
N ALA A 96 -9.63 6.87 5.93
CA ALA A 96 -8.76 5.71 5.78
C ALA A 96 -7.37 5.93 6.40
N PHE A 97 -6.80 7.12 6.21
CA PHE A 97 -5.50 7.49 6.75
C PHE A 97 -5.52 7.54 8.29
N TRP A 98 -6.56 8.10 8.90
CA TRP A 98 -6.71 8.13 10.35
C TRP A 98 -6.69 6.72 10.95
N VAL A 99 -7.41 5.77 10.34
CA VAL A 99 -7.35 4.37 10.77
C VAL A 99 -5.93 3.83 10.65
N ARG A 100 -5.16 4.19 9.61
CA ARG A 100 -3.76 3.76 9.48
C ARG A 100 -2.86 4.36 10.56
N VAL A 101 -3.03 5.63 10.91
CA VAL A 101 -2.31 6.28 12.02
C VAL A 101 -2.60 5.56 13.35
N ALA A 102 -3.88 5.31 13.64
CA ALA A 102 -4.31 4.65 14.87
C ALA A 102 -3.85 3.18 14.97
N THR A 103 -3.62 2.49 13.85
CA THR A 103 -3.31 1.05 13.83
C THR A 103 -1.90 0.73 13.29
N TYR A 104 -1.05 1.74 13.10
CA TYR A 104 0.25 1.55 12.47
C TYR A 104 1.15 0.60 13.28
N PRO A 105 1.68 -0.49 12.70
CA PRO A 105 2.46 -1.46 13.46
C PRO A 105 3.91 -1.00 13.61
N LEU A 106 4.14 0.05 14.42
CA LEU A 106 5.43 0.75 14.52
C LEU A 106 6.61 -0.19 14.83
N ALA A 107 6.44 -1.12 15.78
CA ALA A 107 7.47 -2.10 16.13
C ALA A 107 7.88 -3.02 14.97
N ARG A 108 6.96 -3.30 14.04
CA ARG A 108 7.22 -4.17 12.87
C ARG A 108 7.69 -3.38 11.65
N ARG A 109 7.44 -2.07 11.59
CA ARG A 109 7.72 -1.20 10.45
C ARG A 109 8.26 0.16 10.94
N PRO A 110 9.46 0.22 11.53
CA PRO A 110 10.00 1.45 12.10
C PRO A 110 10.51 2.45 11.04
N GLY A 111 10.66 2.03 9.77
CA GLY A 111 11.18 2.86 8.69
C GLY A 111 10.22 2.98 7.51
N ARG A 112 10.47 3.96 6.64
CA ARG A 112 9.64 4.36 5.50
C ARG A 112 8.20 4.64 5.93
N ILE A 113 8.01 5.25 7.09
CA ILE A 113 6.72 5.41 7.75
C ILE A 113 5.75 6.18 6.86
N ALA A 114 6.16 7.35 6.35
CA ALA A 114 5.33 8.16 5.46
C ALA A 114 4.93 7.42 4.17
N ALA A 115 5.85 6.64 3.59
CA ALA A 115 5.58 5.87 2.38
C ALA A 115 4.59 4.73 2.65
N ASN A 116 4.79 4.00 3.75
CA ASN A 116 3.93 2.90 4.18
C ASN A 116 2.53 3.38 4.53
N LEU A 117 2.39 4.46 5.30
CA LEU A 117 1.10 5.06 5.63
C LEU A 117 0.34 5.47 4.36
N ALA A 118 1.01 6.14 3.42
CA ALA A 118 0.39 6.52 2.15
C ALA A 118 -0.07 5.30 1.33
N LEU A 119 0.78 4.29 1.21
CA LEU A 119 0.47 3.08 0.44
C LEU A 119 -0.67 2.26 1.08
N ASP A 120 -0.65 2.11 2.41
CA ASP A 120 -1.68 1.36 3.14
C ASP A 120 -3.02 2.10 3.14
N THR A 121 -2.99 3.44 3.15
CA THR A 121 -4.18 4.28 2.95
C THR A 121 -4.76 4.08 1.54
N LEU A 122 -3.92 4.18 0.51
CA LEU A 122 -4.33 3.96 -0.88
C LEU A 122 -4.96 2.58 -1.08
N LYS A 123 -4.36 1.53 -0.50
CA LYS A 123 -4.91 0.18 -0.56
C LYS A 123 -6.26 0.07 0.13
N SER A 124 -6.42 0.72 1.28
CA SER A 124 -7.67 0.72 2.04
C SER A 124 -8.80 1.39 1.27
N VAL A 125 -8.54 2.57 0.69
CA VAL A 125 -9.50 3.29 -0.16
C VAL A 125 -9.88 2.48 -1.38
N LYS A 126 -8.90 1.85 -2.06
CA LYS A 126 -9.17 1.01 -3.24
C LYS A 126 -9.92 -0.27 -2.91
N ALA A 127 -9.66 -0.88 -1.75
CA ALA A 127 -10.33 -2.12 -1.33
C ALA A 127 -11.79 -1.88 -0.90
N ALA A 128 -12.11 -0.69 -0.39
CA ALA A 128 -13.47 -0.31 0.00
C ALA A 128 -14.40 -0.05 -1.20
N ARG A 129 -13.86 0.03 -2.42
CA ARG A 129 -14.67 0.26 -3.61
C ARG A 129 -15.53 -0.97 -3.92
N PRO A 130 -16.81 -0.78 -4.28
CA PRO A 130 -17.59 -1.84 -4.90
C PRO A 130 -16.82 -2.29 -6.14
N ARG A 131 -16.32 -3.51 -6.12
CA ARG A 131 -15.73 -4.09 -7.32
C ARG A 131 -16.87 -4.18 -8.32
N ALA A 132 -16.79 -3.45 -9.43
CA ALA A 132 -17.68 -3.70 -10.55
C ALA A 132 -17.56 -5.21 -10.84
N VAL A 133 -18.61 -5.95 -10.51
CA VAL A 133 -18.73 -7.34 -10.91
C VAL A 133 -18.98 -7.24 -12.40
N ILE A 134 -17.89 -7.19 -13.17
CA ILE A 134 -17.97 -7.57 -14.56
C ILE A 134 -18.49 -8.99 -14.48
N ALA A 135 -19.74 -9.19 -14.90
CA ALA A 135 -20.22 -10.51 -15.23
C ALA A 135 -19.27 -11.00 -16.31
N LEU A 136 -18.24 -11.75 -15.89
CA LEU A 136 -17.37 -12.42 -16.82
C LEU A 136 -18.33 -13.25 -17.69
N PRO A 137 -18.22 -13.18 -19.03
CA PRO A 137 -18.89 -14.19 -19.84
C PRO A 137 -18.55 -15.54 -19.19
N ARG A 138 -19.54 -16.43 -19.05
CA ARG A 138 -19.29 -17.81 -18.61
C ARG A 138 -18.46 -18.47 -19.71
N VAL A 139 -17.17 -18.16 -19.72
CA VAL A 139 -16.16 -18.98 -20.36
C VAL A 139 -16.25 -20.30 -19.59
N PRO A 140 -16.34 -21.45 -20.29
CA PRO A 140 -16.20 -22.73 -19.63
C PRO A 140 -14.96 -22.63 -18.73
N VAL A 141 -15.13 -22.84 -17.43
CA VAL A 141 -13.99 -22.99 -16.54
C VAL A 141 -13.17 -24.11 -17.20
N PRO A 142 -11.92 -23.84 -17.64
CA PRO A 142 -11.07 -24.91 -18.13
C PRO A 142 -11.12 -26.01 -17.08
N ASP A 143 -11.25 -27.26 -17.51
CA ASP A 143 -11.31 -28.41 -16.60
C ASP A 143 -10.32 -28.15 -15.45
N PRO A 144 -10.74 -28.16 -14.16
CA PRO A 144 -9.85 -27.94 -13.02
C PRO A 144 -8.63 -28.91 -12.99
N LEU A 145 -8.61 -29.90 -13.89
CA LEU A 145 -7.47 -30.75 -14.23
C LEU A 145 -6.46 -30.16 -15.23
N ALA A 146 -6.59 -28.90 -15.68
CA ALA A 146 -5.50 -28.22 -16.37
C ALA A 146 -4.34 -28.05 -15.38
N ASP A 147 -3.46 -29.05 -15.38
CA ASP A 147 -2.28 -29.13 -14.52
C ASP A 147 -1.54 -27.79 -14.60
N ALA A 148 -1.35 -27.15 -13.45
CA ALA A 148 -0.64 -25.88 -13.34
C ALA A 148 0.75 -25.98 -14.00
N THR A 149 1.36 -27.16 -14.00
CA THR A 149 2.59 -27.46 -14.75
C THR A 149 2.41 -27.25 -16.26
N THR A 150 1.33 -27.74 -16.85
CA THR A 150 0.99 -27.58 -18.27
C THR A 150 0.77 -26.11 -18.64
N VAL A 151 0.11 -25.34 -17.77
CA VAL A 151 -0.07 -23.88 -17.95
C VAL A 151 1.29 -23.16 -17.94
N LEU A 152 2.17 -23.53 -17.01
CA LEU A 152 3.51 -22.94 -16.93
C LEU A 152 4.36 -23.29 -18.15
N ASP A 153 4.28 -24.53 -18.64
CA ASP A 153 5.01 -24.98 -19.82
C ASP A 153 4.48 -24.31 -21.11
N ALA A 154 3.17 -24.12 -21.22
CA ALA A 154 2.56 -23.33 -22.30
C ALA A 154 3.05 -21.87 -22.27
N GLY A 155 3.14 -21.27 -21.07
CA GLY A 155 3.71 -19.93 -20.89
C GLY A 155 5.17 -19.82 -21.35
N VAL A 156 5.98 -20.86 -21.15
CA VAL A 156 7.36 -20.91 -21.67
C VAL A 156 7.37 -21.05 -23.19
N ARG A 157 6.53 -21.93 -23.75
CA ARG A 157 6.44 -22.12 -25.22
C ARG A 157 6.00 -20.84 -25.94
N LEU A 158 5.08 -20.08 -25.36
CA LEU A 158 4.64 -18.79 -25.87
C LEU A 158 5.68 -17.66 -25.64
N GLY A 159 6.77 -17.92 -24.92
CA GLY A 159 7.81 -16.94 -24.62
C GLY A 159 7.37 -15.84 -23.65
N VAL A 160 6.22 -15.98 -23.00
CA VAL A 160 5.69 -14.96 -22.08
C VAL A 160 6.35 -15.03 -20.70
N ILE A 161 6.91 -16.19 -20.35
CA ILE A 161 7.75 -16.38 -19.16
C ILE A 161 9.02 -17.14 -19.51
N ASP A 162 10.13 -16.79 -18.83
CA ASP A 162 11.39 -17.52 -18.96
C ASP A 162 11.43 -18.78 -18.06
N ALA A 163 12.40 -19.65 -18.29
CA ALA A 163 12.56 -20.91 -17.55
C ALA A 163 12.72 -20.70 -16.03
N LEU A 164 13.40 -19.63 -15.62
CA LEU A 164 13.59 -19.30 -14.21
C LEU A 164 12.28 -18.83 -13.55
N THR A 165 11.45 -18.07 -14.28
CA THR A 165 10.13 -17.64 -13.85
C THR A 165 9.18 -18.84 -13.76
N ARG A 166 9.19 -19.74 -14.75
CA ARG A 166 8.47 -21.02 -14.70
C ARG A 166 8.84 -21.82 -13.46
N ARG A 167 10.15 -22.02 -13.23
CA ARG A 167 10.65 -22.75 -12.04
C ARG A 167 10.25 -22.06 -10.73
N THR A 168 10.30 -20.74 -10.68
CA THR A 168 9.87 -19.98 -9.49
C THR A 168 8.38 -20.17 -9.21
N LEU A 169 7.54 -20.11 -10.24
CA LEU A 169 6.09 -20.31 -10.12
C LEU A 169 5.74 -21.75 -9.74
N GLU A 170 6.43 -22.75 -10.30
CA GLU A 170 6.28 -24.16 -9.96
C GLU A 170 6.55 -24.40 -8.47
N VAL A 171 7.69 -23.95 -7.96
CA VAL A 171 8.08 -24.16 -6.55
C VAL A 171 7.05 -23.55 -5.59
N VAL A 172 6.48 -22.40 -5.92
CA VAL A 172 5.53 -21.68 -5.05
C VAL A 172 4.10 -22.22 -5.20
N TYR A 173 3.57 -22.28 -6.42
CA TYR A 173 2.16 -22.55 -6.65
C TYR A 173 1.84 -24.03 -6.85
N VAL A 174 2.74 -24.80 -7.47
CA VAL A 174 2.58 -26.26 -7.60
C VAL A 174 3.11 -26.96 -6.35
N GLY A 175 4.29 -26.54 -5.89
CA GLY A 175 4.94 -27.09 -4.69
C GLY A 175 4.40 -26.55 -3.35
N GLY A 176 3.46 -25.58 -3.37
CA GLY A 176 2.83 -25.03 -2.17
C GLY A 176 3.76 -24.30 -1.20
N ARG A 177 4.95 -23.88 -1.63
CA ARG A 177 5.96 -23.30 -0.74
C ARG A 177 5.73 -21.81 -0.50
N THR A 178 6.04 -21.36 0.71
CA THR A 178 6.11 -19.92 1.01
C THR A 178 7.23 -19.26 0.20
N SER A 179 7.18 -17.95 0.00
CA SER A 179 8.28 -17.24 -0.70
C SER A 179 9.62 -17.37 0.01
N ARG A 180 9.64 -17.62 1.33
CA ARG A 180 10.87 -17.84 2.09
C ARG A 180 11.48 -19.20 1.80
N ASP A 181 10.66 -20.25 1.81
CA ASP A 181 11.12 -21.62 1.56
C ASP A 181 11.48 -21.82 0.09
N ALA A 182 10.71 -21.20 -0.81
CA ALA A 182 11.02 -21.16 -2.23
C ALA A 182 12.35 -20.45 -2.50
N ALA A 183 12.64 -19.36 -1.79
CA ALA A 183 13.91 -18.65 -1.92
C ALA A 183 15.11 -19.51 -1.51
N ALA A 184 14.97 -20.29 -0.42
CA ALA A 184 15.99 -21.25 0.00
C ALA A 184 16.23 -22.34 -1.07
N VAL A 185 15.16 -22.88 -1.67
CA VAL A 185 15.26 -23.88 -2.76
C VAL A 185 15.90 -23.31 -4.02
N LEU A 186 15.61 -22.05 -4.35
CA LEU A 186 16.05 -21.39 -5.58
C LEU A 186 17.40 -20.67 -5.44
N GLY A 187 18.02 -20.70 -4.26
CA GLY A 187 19.28 -19.99 -4.00
C GLY A 187 19.16 -18.47 -4.20
N THR A 188 18.02 -17.88 -3.84
CA THR A 188 17.75 -16.45 -4.05
C THR A 188 17.11 -15.80 -2.82
N SER A 189 16.68 -14.53 -2.92
CA SER A 189 15.99 -13.83 -1.82
C SER A 189 14.46 -13.97 -1.89
N PRO A 190 13.74 -13.92 -0.75
CA PRO A 190 12.27 -13.93 -0.75
C PRO A 190 11.64 -12.80 -1.57
N ASP A 191 12.30 -11.64 -1.65
CA ASP A 191 11.85 -10.50 -2.44
C ASP A 191 11.96 -10.76 -3.94
N ALA A 192 13.05 -11.39 -4.38
CA ALA A 192 13.23 -11.79 -5.77
C ALA A 192 12.16 -12.82 -6.18
N VAL A 193 11.82 -13.77 -5.30
CA VAL A 193 10.72 -14.72 -5.51
C VAL A 193 9.39 -13.97 -5.67
N ARG A 194 9.03 -13.08 -4.72
CA ARG A 194 7.77 -12.32 -4.78
C ARG A 194 7.66 -11.48 -6.05
N TRP A 195 8.73 -10.79 -6.43
CA TRP A 195 8.78 -10.00 -7.64
C TRP A 195 8.59 -10.87 -8.89
N ARG A 196 9.30 -12.01 -8.99
CA ARG A 196 9.15 -12.96 -10.12
C ARG A 196 7.75 -13.54 -10.21
N CYS A 197 7.17 -14.00 -9.09
CA CYS A 197 5.79 -14.49 -9.07
C CYS A 197 4.81 -13.42 -9.56
N SER A 198 4.95 -12.19 -9.08
CA SER A 198 4.11 -11.06 -9.52
C SER A 198 4.27 -10.74 -11.01
N LYS A 199 5.51 -10.77 -11.53
CA LYS A 199 5.79 -10.56 -12.95
C LYS A 199 5.20 -11.68 -13.81
N GLY A 200 5.50 -12.94 -13.45
CA GLY A 200 5.09 -14.13 -14.20
C GLY A 200 3.57 -14.31 -14.23
N VAL A 201 2.88 -14.16 -13.09
CA VAL A 201 1.41 -14.25 -13.04
C VAL A 201 0.76 -13.15 -13.89
N ARG A 202 1.32 -11.93 -13.91
CA ARG A 202 0.81 -10.86 -14.78
C ARG A 202 1.01 -11.18 -16.26
N ALA A 203 2.18 -11.70 -16.64
CA ALA A 203 2.47 -12.08 -18.02
C ALA A 203 1.50 -13.18 -18.51
N LEU A 204 1.30 -14.24 -17.70
CA LEU A 204 0.37 -15.33 -18.02
C LEU A 204 -1.08 -14.83 -18.13
N ARG A 205 -1.53 -13.96 -17.20
CA ARG A 205 -2.88 -13.37 -17.26
C ARG A 205 -3.13 -12.54 -18.51
N ALA A 206 -2.11 -11.85 -19.03
CA ALA A 206 -2.25 -11.03 -20.23
C ALA A 206 -2.53 -11.87 -21.49
N VAL A 207 -2.12 -13.15 -21.50
CA VAL A 207 -2.33 -14.08 -22.62
C VAL A 207 -3.29 -15.22 -22.27
N ALA A 208 -4.14 -15.03 -21.26
CA ALA A 208 -5.00 -16.10 -20.75
C ALA A 208 -5.88 -16.76 -21.83
N GLY A 209 -6.39 -16.00 -22.80
CA GLY A 209 -7.16 -16.55 -23.92
C GLY A 209 -6.34 -17.51 -24.80
N GLN A 210 -5.13 -17.13 -25.18
CA GLN A 210 -4.22 -17.95 -25.98
C GLN A 210 -3.78 -19.22 -25.24
N LEU A 211 -3.61 -19.12 -23.92
CA LEU A 211 -3.31 -20.28 -23.08
C LEU A 211 -4.47 -21.29 -23.07
N VAL A 212 -5.73 -20.83 -23.01
CA VAL A 212 -6.89 -21.73 -23.09
C VAL A 212 -6.97 -22.42 -24.45
N GLU A 213 -6.72 -21.71 -25.54
CA GLU A 213 -6.69 -22.28 -26.89
C GLU A 213 -5.60 -23.36 -27.04
N GLN A 214 -4.39 -23.12 -26.52
CA GLN A 214 -3.30 -24.10 -26.56
C GLN A 214 -3.53 -25.33 -25.68
N LEU A 215 -4.33 -25.22 -24.62
CA LEU A 215 -4.62 -26.32 -23.70
C LEU A 215 -5.86 -27.13 -24.13
N ALA A 216 -6.65 -26.61 -25.08
CA ALA A 216 -7.84 -27.24 -25.61
C ALA A 216 -7.59 -28.07 -26.89
N GLY A 217 -6.39 -27.98 -27.48
CA GLY A 217 -5.93 -28.80 -28.61
C GLY A 217 -4.97 -29.89 -28.18
#